data_AF-A0AAQ0Q7K3-F1
#
_entry.id   AF-A0AAQ0Q7K3-F1
#
_cell.length_a   1.000
_cell.length_b   1.000
_cell.length_c   1.000
_cell.angle_alpha   90.00
_cell.angle_beta   90.00
_cell.angle_gamma   90.00
#
_symmetry.space_group_name_H-M   'P 1'
#
loop_
_entity.id
_entity.type
_entity.pdbx_description
1 polymer ?
#
loop_
_entity_poly.entity_id
_entity_poly.type
_entity_poly.pdbx_seq_one_letter_code
_entity_poly.pdbx_strand_id
1 'polypeptide(L)'
;MVREKIRQAINESGMSHSQFSRELGMCSTNFNAWINGARTLPFPFFIKALNMLGLSVGPKSVGFSYIPADDLPEIFYMQMRQTGIKICDIARQTGIDPSVLSAFLTGARRMSTNNIEKAMEVLGLGIVRCTTSAVSAV
;
A
#
# COMPACT_ATOMS: atom_id res chain seq x y z
N MET A 1 2.83 -7.32 -8.09
CA MET A 1 2.14 -7.81 -6.88
C MET A 1 1.02 -6.87 -6.41
N VAL A 2 1.27 -5.58 -6.19
CA VAL A 2 0.24 -4.63 -5.69
C VAL A 2 -0.95 -4.47 -6.65
N ARG A 3 -0.69 -4.15 -7.92
CA ARG A 3 -1.74 -3.94 -8.95
C ARG A 3 -2.66 -5.15 -9.10
N GLU A 4 -2.08 -6.35 -9.11
CA GLU A 4 -2.84 -7.60 -9.27
C GLU A 4 -3.75 -7.86 -8.08
N LYS A 5 -3.28 -7.63 -6.85
CA LYS A 5 -4.10 -7.75 -5.64
C LYS A 5 -5.25 -6.75 -5.62
N ILE A 6 -5.00 -5.51 -6.04
CA ILE A 6 -6.06 -4.50 -6.13
C ILE A 6 -7.06 -4.87 -7.24
N ARG A 7 -6.60 -5.31 -8.42
CA ARG A 7 -7.46 -5.79 -9.51
C ARG A 7 -8.34 -6.95 -9.06
N GLN A 8 -7.75 -7.95 -8.41
CA GLN A 8 -8.48 -9.09 -7.86
C GLN A 8 -9.56 -8.63 -6.87
N ALA A 9 -9.22 -7.75 -5.92
CA ALA A 9 -10.17 -7.27 -4.93
C ALA A 9 -11.31 -6.42 -5.54
N ILE A 10 -11.04 -5.65 -6.60
CA ILE A 10 -12.08 -4.93 -7.35
C ILE A 10 -13.06 -5.94 -7.96
N ASN A 11 -12.56 -6.99 -8.62
CA ASN A 11 -13.42 -8.01 -9.20
C ASN A 11 -14.25 -8.75 -8.14
N GLU A 12 -13.64 -9.08 -6.99
CA GLU A 12 -14.32 -9.72 -5.85
C GLU A 12 -15.40 -8.83 -5.22
N SER A 13 -15.25 -7.50 -5.29
CA SER A 13 -16.27 -6.55 -4.82
C SER A 13 -17.48 -6.43 -5.76
N GLY A 14 -17.45 -7.08 -6.93
CA GLY A 14 -18.49 -6.96 -7.96
C GLY A 14 -18.45 -5.65 -8.75
N MET A 15 -17.45 -4.79 -8.51
CA MET A 15 -17.30 -3.52 -9.22
C MET A 15 -16.51 -3.70 -10.52
N SER A 16 -16.92 -2.99 -11.56
CA SER A 16 -16.07 -2.78 -12.74
C SER A 16 -14.97 -1.75 -12.45
N HIS A 17 -13.88 -1.77 -13.23
CA HIS A 17 -12.80 -0.78 -13.11
C HIS A 17 -13.30 0.67 -13.34
N SER A 18 -14.32 0.88 -14.18
CA SER A 18 -14.89 2.20 -14.42
C SER A 18 -15.71 2.70 -13.23
N GLN A 19 -16.50 1.83 -12.59
CA GLN A 19 -17.20 2.17 -11.35
C GLN A 19 -16.20 2.47 -10.23
N PHE A 20 -15.21 1.59 -10.05
CA PHE A 20 -14.20 1.76 -9.00
C PHE A 20 -13.39 3.05 -9.18
N SER A 21 -12.92 3.35 -10.40
CA SER A 21 -12.16 4.58 -10.66
C SER A 21 -12.97 5.85 -10.41
N ARG A 22 -14.27 5.83 -10.74
CA ARG A 22 -15.20 6.93 -10.42
C ARG A 22 -15.33 7.14 -8.91
N GLU A 23 -15.52 6.09 -8.13
CA GLU A 23 -15.62 6.17 -6.66
C GLU A 23 -14.29 6.57 -6.00
N LEU A 24 -13.18 6.08 -6.57
CA LEU A 24 -11.84 6.49 -6.18
C LEU A 24 -11.63 8.00 -6.42
N GLY A 25 -12.39 8.61 -7.34
CA GLY A 25 -12.27 10.02 -7.72
C GLY A 25 -11.18 10.26 -8.76
N MET A 26 -10.90 9.26 -9.60
CA MET A 26 -9.88 9.28 -10.63
C MET A 26 -10.49 9.05 -12.01
N CYS A 27 -9.98 9.76 -13.03
CA CYS A 27 -10.33 9.47 -14.42
C CYS A 27 -9.98 8.02 -14.78
N SER A 28 -10.94 7.31 -15.39
CA SER A 28 -10.80 5.89 -15.76
C SER A 28 -9.57 5.63 -16.63
N THR A 29 -9.19 6.55 -17.52
CA THR A 29 -7.98 6.43 -18.34
C THR A 29 -6.71 6.43 -17.51
N ASN A 30 -6.62 7.30 -16.50
CA ASN A 30 -5.45 7.35 -15.60
C ASN A 30 -5.38 6.10 -14.72
N PHE A 31 -6.53 5.64 -14.22
CA PHE A 31 -6.61 4.43 -13.43
C PHE A 31 -6.21 3.18 -14.25
N ASN A 32 -6.73 3.05 -15.47
CA ASN A 32 -6.38 1.96 -16.39
C ASN A 32 -4.90 2.01 -16.78
N ALA A 33 -4.34 3.20 -17.01
CA ALA A 33 -2.91 3.34 -17.26
C ALA A 33 -2.06 2.86 -16.08
N TRP A 34 -2.49 3.11 -14.84
CA TRP A 34 -1.81 2.55 -13.67
C TRP A 34 -1.98 1.02 -13.56
N ILE A 35 -3.21 0.50 -13.71
CA ILE A 35 -3.49 -0.94 -13.68
C ILE A 35 -2.64 -1.71 -14.70
N ASN A 36 -2.42 -1.13 -15.87
CA ASN A 36 -1.62 -1.71 -16.94
C ASN A 36 -0.10 -1.43 -16.80
N GLY A 37 0.32 -0.76 -15.73
CA GLY A 37 1.73 -0.50 -15.43
C GLY A 37 2.35 0.68 -16.17
N ALA A 38 1.59 1.41 -17.01
CA ALA A 38 2.07 2.57 -17.74
C ALA A 38 2.26 3.82 -16.86
N ARG A 39 1.59 3.88 -15.69
CA ARG A 39 1.71 4.98 -14.73
C ARG A 39 1.81 4.47 -13.29
N THR A 40 2.25 5.36 -12.40
CA THR A 40 2.21 5.17 -10.94
C THR A 40 0.93 5.76 -10.38
N LEU A 41 0.33 5.08 -9.40
CA LEU A 41 -0.82 5.61 -8.67
C LEU A 41 -0.33 6.64 -7.64
N PRO A 42 -0.83 7.88 -7.61
CA PRO A 42 -0.45 8.83 -6.58
C PRO A 42 -0.82 8.33 -5.19
N PHE A 43 0.02 8.63 -4.19
CA PHE A 43 -0.12 8.13 -2.82
C PHE A 43 -1.55 8.27 -2.23
N PRO A 44 -2.24 9.43 -2.35
CA PRO A 44 -3.58 9.57 -1.77
C PRO A 44 -4.59 8.58 -2.36
N PHE A 45 -4.51 8.34 -3.68
CA PHE A 45 -5.36 7.36 -4.35
C PHE A 45 -4.95 5.93 -4.04
N PHE A 46 -3.66 5.68 -3.78
CA PHE A 46 -3.21 4.37 -3.33
C PHE A 46 -3.81 4.00 -1.98
N ILE A 47 -3.69 4.87 -0.98
CA ILE A 47 -4.29 4.63 0.35
C ILE A 47 -5.81 4.51 0.26
N LYS A 48 -6.47 5.45 -0.45
CA LYS A 48 -7.92 5.41 -0.64
C LYS A 48 -8.40 4.11 -1.31
N ALA A 49 -7.69 3.63 -2.34
CA ALA A 49 -8.02 2.38 -3.01
C ALA A 49 -7.93 1.17 -2.06
N LEU A 50 -6.90 1.12 -1.21
CA LEU A 50 -6.77 0.04 -0.22
C LEU A 50 -7.92 0.08 0.78
N ASN A 51 -8.22 1.25 1.34
CA ASN A 51 -9.31 1.43 2.31
C ASN A 51 -10.68 1.04 1.73
N MET A 52 -10.98 1.49 0.51
CA MET A 52 -12.24 1.14 -0.18
C MET A 52 -12.42 -0.38 -0.39
N LEU A 53 -11.31 -1.11 -0.53
CA LEU A 53 -11.32 -2.55 -0.78
C LEU A 53 -11.18 -3.40 0.50
N GLY A 54 -11.15 -2.76 1.68
CA GLY A 54 -10.88 -3.46 2.95
C GLY A 54 -9.49 -4.10 2.98
N LEU A 55 -8.51 -3.44 2.37
CA LEU A 55 -7.13 -3.90 2.25
C LEU A 55 -6.19 -3.01 3.05
N SER A 56 -5.04 -3.56 3.41
CA SER A 56 -3.92 -2.82 3.98
C SER A 56 -2.60 -3.45 3.51
N VAL A 57 -1.49 -2.96 4.06
CA VAL A 57 -0.18 -3.56 3.91
C VAL A 57 0.14 -4.40 5.16
N GLY A 58 0.77 -5.54 4.97
CA GLY A 58 1.18 -6.41 6.07
C GLY A 58 2.10 -7.53 5.62
N PRO A 59 2.61 -8.35 6.57
CA PRO A 59 3.54 -9.43 6.25
C PRO A 59 2.91 -10.45 5.29
N LYS A 60 3.62 -10.78 4.20
CA LYS A 60 3.16 -11.78 3.21
C LYS A 60 2.90 -13.16 3.86
N SER A 61 3.66 -13.49 4.90
CA SER A 61 3.54 -14.76 5.64
C SER A 61 2.28 -14.88 6.49
N VAL A 62 1.71 -13.75 6.92
CA VAL A 62 0.54 -13.72 7.82
C VAL A 62 -0.75 -13.57 7.02
N GLY A 63 -0.74 -12.75 5.96
CA GLY A 63 -1.88 -12.62 5.04
C GLY A 63 -2.99 -11.67 5.50
N PHE A 64 -2.84 -11.00 6.64
CA PHE A 64 -3.73 -9.93 7.12
C PHE A 64 -2.93 -8.82 7.84
N SER A 65 -3.58 -7.68 8.07
CA SER A 65 -3.04 -6.56 8.88
C SER A 65 -4.13 -5.97 9.77
N TYR A 66 -3.78 -5.69 11.02
CA TYR A 66 -4.65 -4.98 11.97
C TYR A 66 -4.55 -3.46 11.86
N ILE A 67 -3.54 -2.97 11.14
CA ILE A 67 -3.27 -1.54 10.98
C ILE A 67 -3.89 -1.10 9.65
N PRO A 68 -4.71 -0.03 9.62
CA PRO A 68 -5.30 0.47 8.38
C PRO A 68 -4.22 1.03 7.44
N ALA A 69 -4.55 1.14 6.15
CA ALA A 69 -3.59 1.59 5.15
C ALA A 69 -3.13 3.05 5.38
N ASP A 70 -3.93 3.86 6.07
CA ASP A 70 -3.59 5.25 6.43
C ASP A 70 -2.30 5.35 7.25
N ASP A 71 -2.06 4.36 8.11
CA ASP A 71 -0.90 4.31 9.00
C ASP A 71 0.25 3.50 8.40
N LEU A 72 0.42 3.57 7.08
CA LEU A 72 1.48 2.86 6.35
C LEU A 72 2.90 3.06 6.93
N PRO A 73 3.31 4.25 7.41
CA PRO A 73 4.59 4.41 8.09
C PRO A 73 4.75 3.51 9.31
N GLU A 74 3.69 3.34 10.12
CA GLU A 74 3.72 2.49 11.31
C GLU A 74 3.84 1.02 10.93
N ILE A 75 3.14 0.57 9.89
CA ILE A 75 3.26 -0.80 9.35
C ILE A 75 4.72 -1.10 8.99
N PHE A 76 5.38 -0.16 8.31
CA PHE A 76 6.78 -0.30 7.92
C PHE A 76 7.69 -0.30 9.15
N TYR A 77 7.47 0.62 10.09
CA TYR A 77 8.25 0.72 11.31
C TYR A 77 8.17 -0.56 12.15
N MET A 78 6.96 -1.10 12.36
CA MET A 78 6.76 -2.37 13.07
C MET A 78 7.46 -3.52 12.37
N GLN A 79 7.34 -3.63 11.05
CA GLN A 79 7.99 -4.70 10.29
C GLN A 79 9.52 -4.62 10.35
N MET A 80 10.08 -3.41 10.30
CA MET A 80 11.52 -3.19 10.50
C MET A 80 11.97 -3.64 11.90
N ARG A 81 11.19 -3.34 12.94
CA ARG A 81 11.49 -3.80 14.30
C ARG A 81 11.44 -5.31 14.44
N GLN A 82 10.48 -5.97 13.79
CA GLN A 82 10.33 -7.44 13.84
C GLN A 82 11.43 -8.16 13.07
N THR A 83 11.83 -7.64 11.91
CA THR A 83 12.83 -8.27 11.02
C THR A 83 14.26 -7.87 11.34
N GLY A 84 14.47 -6.76 12.06
CA GLY A 84 15.78 -6.16 12.29
C GLY A 84 16.34 -5.41 11.08
N ILE A 85 15.60 -5.31 9.97
CA ILE A 85 16.01 -4.59 8.76
C ILE A 85 16.07 -3.09 9.06
N LYS A 86 17.21 -2.46 8.76
CA LYS A 86 17.43 -1.03 9.01
C LYS A 86 17.18 -0.19 7.75
N ILE A 87 17.00 1.12 7.93
CA ILE A 87 16.86 2.09 6.83
C ILE A 87 18.00 1.94 5.81
N CYS A 88 19.23 1.77 6.27
CA CYS A 88 20.40 1.61 5.40
C CYS A 88 20.33 0.35 4.53
N ASP A 89 19.71 -0.73 5.00
CA ASP A 89 19.55 -1.96 4.24
C ASP A 89 18.51 -1.78 3.15
N ILE A 90 17.39 -1.11 3.46
CA ILE A 90 16.37 -0.74 2.48
C ILE A 90 16.97 0.19 1.42
N ALA A 91 17.66 1.25 1.83
CA ALA A 91 18.30 2.20 0.92
C ALA A 91 19.27 1.49 -0.05
N ARG A 92 20.14 0.61 0.49
CA ARG A 92 21.11 -0.15 -0.31
C ARG A 92 20.44 -1.06 -1.34
N GLN A 93 19.36 -1.74 -0.97
CA GLN A 93 18.69 -2.70 -1.86
C GLN A 93 17.76 -2.03 -2.88
N THR A 94 17.21 -0.85 -2.56
CA THR A 94 16.17 -0.20 -3.39
C THR A 94 16.68 1.00 -4.19
N GLY A 95 17.83 1.56 -3.78
CA GLY A 95 18.36 2.84 -4.27
C GLY A 95 17.56 4.05 -3.80
N ILE A 96 16.67 3.90 -2.82
CA ILE A 96 15.91 5.03 -2.24
C ILE A 96 16.83 5.80 -1.30
N ASP A 97 16.80 7.13 -1.39
CA ASP A 97 17.58 8.00 -0.51
C ASP A 97 17.17 7.79 0.98
N PRO A 98 18.14 7.64 1.90
CA PRO A 98 17.86 7.45 3.33
C PRO A 98 17.00 8.56 3.96
N SER A 99 17.15 9.81 3.50
CA SER A 99 16.36 10.94 4.00
C SER A 99 14.89 10.83 3.58
N VAL A 100 14.61 10.27 2.40
CA VAL A 100 13.25 9.99 1.93
C VAL A 100 12.60 8.90 2.78
N LEU A 101 13.35 7.81 3.06
CA LEU A 101 12.87 6.74 3.95
C LEU A 101 12.61 7.25 5.36
N SER A 102 13.51 8.05 5.92
CA SER A 102 13.36 8.64 7.25
C SER A 102 12.16 9.60 7.33
N ALA A 103 12.01 10.50 6.35
CA ALA A 103 10.88 11.42 6.28
C ALA A 103 9.54 10.68 6.11
N PHE A 104 9.54 9.55 5.40
CA PHE A 104 8.37 8.68 5.29
C PHE A 104 8.01 7.99 6.61
N LEU A 105 8.99 7.34 7.26
CA LEU A 105 8.78 6.61 8.51
C LEU A 105 8.35 7.51 9.67
N THR A 106 8.76 8.77 9.67
CA THR A 106 8.34 9.78 10.66
C THR A 106 7.01 10.45 10.32
N GLY A 107 6.40 10.12 9.18
CA GLY A 107 5.18 10.77 8.70
C GLY A 107 5.37 12.20 8.19
N ALA A 108 6.59 12.74 8.21
CA ALA A 108 6.91 14.10 7.78
C ALA A 108 6.65 14.32 6.28
N ARG A 109 6.86 13.29 5.45
CA ARG A 109 6.61 13.35 4.00
C ARG A 109 6.05 12.03 3.47
N ARG A 110 5.23 12.13 2.43
CA ARG A 110 4.78 10.96 1.67
C ARG A 110 5.88 10.52 0.69
N MET A 111 5.94 9.21 0.46
CA MET A 111 6.83 8.60 -0.52
C MET A 111 6.02 8.21 -1.78
N SER A 112 6.69 8.15 -2.93
CA SER A 112 6.04 7.68 -4.16
C SER A 112 5.65 6.20 -4.03
N THR A 113 4.53 5.81 -4.64
CA THR A 113 4.03 4.43 -4.58
C THR A 113 5.02 3.41 -5.16
N ASN A 114 5.81 3.80 -6.17
CA ASN A 114 6.89 2.94 -6.68
C ASN A 114 7.96 2.66 -5.61
N ASN A 115 8.36 3.67 -4.83
CA ASN A 115 9.34 3.49 -3.77
C ASN A 115 8.73 2.70 -2.59
N ILE A 116 7.44 2.88 -2.32
CA ILE A 116 6.68 2.05 -1.36
C ILE A 116 6.71 0.59 -1.80
N GLU A 117 6.37 0.28 -3.05
CA GLU A 117 6.41 -1.07 -3.60
C GLU A 117 7.81 -1.71 -3.46
N LYS A 118 8.88 -0.97 -3.78
CA LYS A 118 10.25 -1.45 -3.60
C LYS A 118 10.60 -1.77 -2.14
N ALA A 119 10.26 -0.87 -1.23
CA ALA A 119 10.53 -1.06 0.19
C ALA A 119 9.67 -2.19 0.80
N MET A 120 8.44 -2.38 0.33
CA MET A 120 7.60 -3.53 0.70
C MET A 120 8.28 -4.85 0.35
N GLU A 121 8.88 -4.97 -0.84
CA GLU A 121 9.57 -6.19 -1.24
C GLU A 121 10.74 -6.52 -0.31
N VAL A 122 11.56 -5.52 0.06
CA VAL A 122 12.67 -5.73 1.02
C VAL A 122 12.16 -6.16 2.40
N LEU A 123 11.04 -5.58 2.85
CA LEU A 123 10.46 -5.86 4.17
C LEU A 123 9.59 -7.14 4.21
N GLY A 124 9.42 -7.84 3.08
CA GLY A 124 8.53 -8.99 3.00
C GLY A 124 7.05 -8.64 3.19
N LEU A 125 6.66 -7.40 2.87
CA LEU A 125 5.30 -6.87 2.98
C LEU A 125 4.54 -7.04 1.67
N GLY A 126 3.22 -7.23 1.77
CA GLY A 126 2.32 -7.36 0.64
C GLY A 126 0.97 -6.68 0.91
N ILE A 127 0.12 -6.64 -0.11
CA ILE A 127 -1.28 -6.24 0.04
C ILE A 127 -2.04 -7.41 0.66
N VAL A 128 -2.68 -7.16 1.78
CA VAL A 128 -3.37 -8.14 2.62
C VAL A 128 -4.73 -7.61 3.06
N ARG A 129 -5.60 -8.49 3.57
CA ARG A 129 -6.89 -8.06 4.13
C ARG A 129 -6.66 -7.23 5.39
N CYS A 130 -7.38 -6.12 5.51
CA CYS A 130 -7.41 -5.35 6.74
C CYS A 130 -8.48 -5.94 7.65
N THR A 131 -8.05 -6.43 8.81
CA THR A 131 -8.94 -6.94 9.86
C THR A 131 -8.92 -5.96 11.01
N THR A 132 -9.34 -4.71 10.76
CA THR A 132 -9.74 -3.86 11.87
C THR A 132 -10.97 -4.53 12.47
N SER A 133 -10.93 -4.88 13.75
CA SER A 133 -12.15 -5.26 14.47
C SER A 133 -13.10 -4.07 14.35
N ALA A 134 -14.02 -4.15 13.40
CA ALA A 134 -15.26 -3.42 13.49
C ALA A 134 -15.88 -3.89 14.81
N VAL A 135 -15.70 -3.09 15.85
CA VAL A 135 -16.71 -3.01 16.89
C VAL A 135 -17.95 -2.58 16.11
N SER A 136 -18.77 -3.56 15.71
CA SER A 136 -20.12 -3.30 15.25
C SER A 136 -20.77 -2.47 16.34
N ALA A 137 -20.90 -1.18 16.10
CA ALA A 137 -21.79 -0.35 16.88
C ALA A 137 -23.20 -0.86 16.56
N VAL A 138 -23.79 -1.51 17.57
CA VAL A 138 -25.19 -1.89 17.68
C VAL A 138 -26.07 -0.66 17.49
#